data_AF-A0A382DQR7-F1
#
_entry.id   AF-A0A382DQR7-F1
#
_cell.length_a   1.000
_cell.length_b   1.000
_cell.length_c   1.000
_cell.angle_alpha   90.00
_cell.angle_beta   90.00
_cell.angle_gamma   90.00
#
_symmetry.space_group_name_H-M   'P 1'
#
loop_
_entity.id
_entity.type
_entity.pdbx_description
1 polymer ?
#
loop_
_entity_poly.entity_id
_entity_poly.type
_entity_poly.pdbx_seq_one_letter_code
_entity_poly.pdbx_strand_id
1 'polypeptide(L)'
;MLVAPLAVISADEAKGKKSEKGFISLFDGKSLKGWKITKESPKSFTVKDGNIVIDGPRAHLFYDGEVEKHNFKNFVLRAEVMTKPSANSGIYFHTKYQDSGWPDAGFE
;
A
#
# COMPACT_ATOMS: atom_id res chain seq x y z
N MET A 1 16.10 -21.59 9.89
CA MET A 1 16.94 -22.59 9.22
C MET A 1 16.17 -23.11 8.02
N LEU A 2 16.67 -22.85 6.81
CA LEU A 2 16.41 -23.62 5.58
C LEU A 2 17.48 -23.22 4.55
N VAL A 3 18.12 -24.20 3.91
CA VAL A 3 19.10 -24.01 2.84
C VAL A 3 18.34 -23.80 1.52
N ALA A 4 18.74 -22.82 0.72
CA ALA A 4 18.25 -22.62 -0.64
C ALA A 4 19.42 -22.74 -1.64
N PRO A 5 19.23 -23.36 -2.81
CA PRO A 5 20.27 -23.46 -3.83
C PRO A 5 20.53 -22.09 -4.46
N LEU A 6 21.81 -21.78 -4.71
CA LEU A 6 22.24 -20.63 -5.49
C LEU A 6 21.62 -20.70 -6.89
N ALA A 7 20.93 -19.64 -7.28
CA ALA A 7 20.76 -19.26 -8.68
C ALA A 7 21.44 -17.89 -8.86
N VAL A 8 22.54 -17.86 -9.60
CA VAL A 8 23.14 -16.62 -10.09
C VAL A 8 22.34 -16.21 -11.32
N ILE A 9 21.75 -15.01 -11.28
CA ILE A 9 21.23 -14.34 -12.48
C ILE A 9 21.84 -12.95 -12.48
N SER A 10 22.64 -12.68 -13.52
CA SER A 10 23.26 -11.38 -13.80
C SER A 10 22.21 -10.34 -14.18
N ALA A 11 22.58 -9.09 -13.95
CA ALA A 11 21.78 -7.88 -13.89
C ALA A 11 20.77 -7.65 -15.03
N ASP A 12 19.59 -7.14 -14.66
CA ASP A 12 19.07 -5.92 -15.29
C ASP A 12 18.18 -5.14 -14.32
N GLU A 13 18.27 -3.82 -14.42
CA GLU A 13 17.71 -2.82 -13.52
C GLU A 13 16.17 -2.71 -13.61
N ALA A 14 15.56 -2.23 -12.52
CA ALA A 14 14.15 -1.80 -12.42
C ALA A 14 13.06 -2.88 -12.66
N LYS A 15 12.95 -3.86 -11.75
CA LYS A 15 11.77 -4.73 -11.66
C LYS A 15 10.52 -3.97 -11.21
N GLY A 16 9.77 -3.40 -12.14
CA GLY A 16 8.33 -3.28 -11.96
C GLY A 16 7.76 -4.70 -11.84
N LYS A 17 7.12 -5.04 -10.71
CA LYS A 17 6.44 -6.34 -10.53
C LYS A 17 5.54 -6.57 -11.75
N LYS A 18 5.82 -7.64 -12.51
CA LYS A 18 4.99 -8.06 -13.66
C LYS A 18 3.55 -8.21 -13.16
N SER A 19 2.60 -7.53 -13.78
CA SER A 19 1.19 -7.62 -13.37
C SER A 19 0.73 -9.07 -13.48
N GLU A 20 0.25 -9.62 -12.38
CA GLU A 20 -0.40 -10.93 -12.37
C GLU A 20 -1.68 -10.85 -13.19
N LYS A 21 -1.96 -11.89 -13.98
CA LYS A 21 -3.17 -11.92 -14.82
C LYS A 21 -4.41 -11.75 -13.94
N GLY A 22 -5.20 -10.72 -14.22
CA GLY A 22 -6.42 -10.39 -13.46
C GLY A 22 -6.22 -9.44 -12.28
N PHE A 23 -4.99 -9.00 -12.00
CA PHE A 23 -4.69 -8.01 -10.97
C PHE A 23 -4.10 -6.74 -11.58
N ILE A 24 -4.54 -5.60 -11.05
CA ILE A 24 -3.99 -4.28 -11.34
C ILE A 24 -3.25 -3.82 -10.09
N SER A 25 -1.99 -3.43 -10.23
CA SER A 25 -1.24 -2.87 -9.09
C SER A 25 -1.71 -1.45 -8.81
N LEU A 26 -2.10 -1.17 -7.56
CA LEU A 26 -2.45 0.18 -7.11
C LEU A 26 -1.24 0.98 -6.62
N PHE A 27 -0.07 0.34 -6.50
CA PHE A 27 1.18 0.94 -6.06
C PHE A 27 2.29 0.67 -7.07
N ASP A 28 3.06 1.69 -7.40
CA ASP A 28 4.13 1.65 -8.41
C ASP A 28 5.49 1.19 -7.84
N GLY A 29 5.59 1.00 -6.52
CA GLY A 29 6.84 0.66 -5.84
C GLY A 29 7.79 1.83 -5.62
N LYS A 30 7.41 3.06 -5.98
CA LYS A 30 8.32 4.21 -6.04
C LYS A 30 7.77 5.46 -5.38
N SER A 31 6.46 5.65 -5.44
CA SER A 31 5.80 6.87 -4.98
C SER A 31 4.39 6.60 -4.45
N LEU A 32 3.85 7.56 -3.72
CA LEU A 32 2.45 7.56 -3.31
C LEU A 32 1.54 8.19 -4.38
N LYS A 33 1.92 8.12 -5.66
CA LYS A 33 1.07 8.63 -6.76
C LYS A 33 -0.24 7.87 -6.79
N GLY A 34 -1.36 8.60 -6.85
CA GLY A 34 -2.69 8.01 -6.75
C GLY A 34 -3.08 7.62 -5.33
N TRP A 35 -2.33 8.07 -4.33
CA TRP A 35 -2.68 7.93 -2.92
C TRP A 35 -2.68 9.30 -2.23
N LYS A 36 -3.53 9.45 -1.23
CA LYS A 36 -3.74 10.69 -0.50
C LYS A 36 -3.67 10.44 1.00
N ILE A 37 -2.77 11.15 1.67
CA ILE A 37 -2.54 11.01 3.11
C ILE A 37 -3.41 12.02 3.85
N THR A 38 -3.93 11.65 5.02
CA THR A 38 -4.57 12.58 5.96
C THR A 38 -3.62 13.73 6.34
N LYS A 39 -4.18 14.92 6.58
CA LYS A 39 -3.43 16.13 6.94
C LYS A 39 -2.86 16.13 8.36
N GLU A 40 -3.38 15.28 9.25
CA GLU A 40 -2.99 15.28 10.68
C GLU A 40 -1.54 14.84 10.91
N SER A 41 -1.03 13.89 10.13
CA SER A 41 0.35 13.38 10.25
C SER A 41 0.84 12.86 8.90
N PRO A 42 1.03 13.75 7.90
CA PRO A 42 1.34 13.35 6.53
C PRO A 42 2.72 12.68 6.39
N LYS A 43 3.60 12.87 7.36
CA LYS A 43 4.94 12.27 7.39
C LYS A 43 4.95 10.81 7.87
N SER A 44 3.83 10.29 8.38
CA SER A 44 3.75 8.90 8.85
C SER A 44 3.83 7.88 7.72
N PHE A 45 3.53 8.28 6.47
CA PHE A 45 3.63 7.41 5.30
C PHE A 45 4.80 7.83 4.43
N THR A 46 5.68 6.88 4.14
CA THR A 46 6.80 7.05 3.21
C THR A 46 6.89 5.86 2.26
N VAL A 47 7.67 6.00 1.18
CA VAL A 47 8.06 4.87 0.34
C VAL A 47 9.53 4.58 0.57
N LYS A 48 9.85 3.34 0.94
CA LYS A 48 11.22 2.88 1.18
C LYS A 48 11.40 1.47 0.65
N ASP A 49 12.50 1.24 -0.08
CA ASP A 49 12.89 -0.06 -0.61
C ASP A 49 11.77 -0.79 -1.37
N GLY A 50 10.95 -0.04 -2.13
CA GLY A 50 9.85 -0.61 -2.89
C GLY A 50 8.56 -0.85 -2.11
N ASN A 51 8.44 -0.37 -0.87
CA ASN A 51 7.32 -0.61 0.03
C ASN A 51 6.72 0.69 0.57
N ILE A 52 5.42 0.68 0.84
CA ILE A 52 4.77 1.70 1.66
C ILE A 52 5.13 1.40 3.12
N VAL A 53 5.74 2.37 3.80
CA VAL A 53 6.15 2.26 5.20
C VAL A 53 5.34 3.21 6.04
N ILE A 54 4.74 2.67 7.10
CA ILE A 54 3.99 3.42 8.10
C ILE A 54 4.85 3.50 9.37
N ASP A 55 5.28 4.70 9.71
CA ASP A 55 6.11 4.97 10.89
C ASP A 55 5.84 6.39 11.38
N GLY A 56 5.06 6.52 12.46
CA GLY A 56 4.70 7.81 13.03
C GLY A 56 3.37 7.80 13.77
N PRO A 57 2.85 8.99 14.14
CA PRO A 57 1.52 9.13 14.72
C PRO A 57 0.43 8.66 13.75
N ARG A 58 -0.78 8.45 14.28
CA ARG A 58 -1.94 8.01 13.52
C ARG A 58 -2.17 8.88 12.28
N ALA A 59 -2.32 8.22 11.14
CA ALA A 59 -2.67 8.80 9.86
C ALA A 59 -3.31 7.69 8.99
N HIS A 60 -4.01 8.08 7.93
CA HIS A 60 -4.56 7.14 6.96
C HIS A 60 -4.11 7.49 5.55
N LEU A 61 -3.94 6.46 4.71
CA LEU A 61 -3.55 6.57 3.31
C LEU A 61 -4.71 6.05 2.45
N PHE A 62 -5.37 6.97 1.73
CA PHE A 62 -6.51 6.66 0.87
C PHE A 62 -6.04 6.47 -0.57
N TYR A 63 -6.54 5.46 -1.27
CA TYR A 63 -6.37 5.40 -2.71
C TYR A 63 -7.25 6.47 -3.38
N ASP A 64 -6.65 7.33 -4.17
CA ASP A 64 -7.26 8.45 -4.92
C ASP A 64 -6.78 8.43 -6.38
N GLY A 65 -6.50 7.23 -6.90
CA GLY A 65 -6.01 7.02 -8.25
C GLY A 65 -7.11 6.78 -9.27
N GLU A 66 -6.70 6.60 -10.52
CA GLU A 66 -7.61 6.49 -11.67
C GLU A 66 -8.28 5.11 -11.83
N VAL A 67 -7.72 4.05 -11.23
CA VAL A 67 -8.25 2.69 -11.39
C VAL A 67 -9.66 2.63 -10.78
N GLU A 68 -10.65 2.24 -11.59
CA GLU A 68 -12.07 2.24 -11.22
C GLU A 68 -12.56 3.59 -10.64
N LYS A 69 -11.90 4.71 -10.99
CA LYS A 69 -12.15 6.03 -10.41
C LYS A 69 -12.15 5.97 -8.87
N HIS A 70 -11.19 5.23 -8.29
CA HIS A 70 -11.03 4.96 -6.86
C HIS A 70 -12.30 4.45 -6.13
N ASN A 71 -13.31 3.95 -6.86
CA ASN A 71 -14.60 3.56 -6.31
C ASN A 71 -14.91 2.10 -6.63
N PHE A 72 -14.31 1.21 -5.87
CA PHE A 72 -14.44 -0.24 -6.04
C PHE A 72 -15.71 -0.76 -5.38
N LYS A 73 -16.59 -1.41 -6.15
CA LYS A 73 -17.78 -2.10 -5.61
C LYS A 73 -17.45 -3.52 -5.15
N ASN A 74 -17.15 -4.39 -6.11
CA ASN A 74 -16.75 -5.78 -5.89
C ASN A 74 -15.31 -5.95 -6.34
N PHE A 75 -14.44 -6.46 -5.48
CA PHE A 75 -13.02 -6.63 -5.80
C PHE A 75 -12.40 -7.79 -5.02
N VAL A 76 -11.25 -8.25 -5.50
CA VAL A 76 -10.34 -9.12 -4.74
C VAL A 76 -9.09 -8.30 -4.45
N LEU A 77 -8.82 -8.06 -3.17
CA LEU A 77 -7.60 -7.39 -2.75
C LEU A 77 -6.54 -8.42 -2.40
N ARG A 78 -5.31 -8.17 -2.85
CA ARG A 78 -4.12 -8.91 -2.44
C ARG A 78 -3.06 -7.92 -1.98
N ALA A 79 -2.52 -8.15 -0.79
CA ALA A 79 -1.44 -7.36 -0.22
C ALA A 79 -0.46 -8.29 0.51
N GLU A 80 0.83 -7.95 0.45
CA GLU A 80 1.86 -8.53 1.31
C GLU A 80 2.11 -7.53 2.44
N VAL A 81 1.97 -7.97 3.69
CA VAL A 81 2.08 -7.10 4.87
C VAL A 81 3.16 -7.63 5.80
N MET A 82 4.02 -6.73 6.26
CA MET A 82 4.98 -6.99 7.32
C MET A 82 4.67 -6.06 8.49
N THR A 83 4.63 -6.63 9.69
CA THR A 83 4.40 -5.88 10.94
C THR A 83 5.57 -6.05 11.90
N LYS A 84 5.63 -5.17 12.90
CA LYS A 84 6.55 -5.25 14.03
C LYS A 84 5.77 -5.62 15.30
N PRO A 85 6.44 -6.11 16.36
CA PRO A 85 5.80 -6.27 17.67
C PRO A 85 5.07 -4.99 18.10
N SER A 86 3.85 -5.15 18.60
CA SER A 86 2.97 -4.06 19.03
C SER A 86 2.52 -3.07 17.95
N ALA A 87 2.73 -3.37 16.67
CA ALA A 87 2.17 -2.56 15.59
C ALA A 87 0.63 -2.65 15.58
N ASN A 88 -0.01 -1.52 15.31
CA ASN A 88 -1.45 -1.43 15.08
C ASN A 88 -1.68 -0.72 13.75
N SER A 89 -2.31 -1.43 12.82
CA SER A 89 -2.69 -0.95 11.49
C SER A 89 -3.75 -1.89 10.92
N GLY A 90 -4.47 -1.44 9.90
CA GLY A 90 -5.35 -2.28 9.12
C GLY A 90 -5.52 -1.75 7.69
N ILE A 91 -6.29 -2.49 6.91
CA ILE A 91 -6.64 -2.14 5.53
C ILE A 91 -8.12 -1.87 5.50
N TYR A 92 -8.49 -0.62 5.27
CA TYR A 92 -9.89 -0.24 5.13
C TYR A 92 -10.34 -0.35 3.67
N PHE A 93 -11.63 -0.59 3.46
CA PHE A 93 -12.27 -0.56 2.15
C PHE A 93 -13.64 0.11 2.19
N HIS A 94 -14.14 0.50 1.00
CA HIS A 94 -15.38 1.31 0.84
C HIS A 94 -15.37 2.63 1.64
N THR A 95 -14.18 3.18 1.85
CA THR A 95 -13.98 4.43 2.59
C THR A 95 -14.22 5.67 1.74
N LYS A 96 -14.36 6.82 2.40
CA LYS A 96 -14.28 8.15 1.77
C LYS A 96 -13.10 8.91 2.35
N TYR A 97 -12.42 9.69 1.50
CA TYR A 97 -11.36 10.56 1.98
C TYR A 97 -11.87 11.53 3.05
N GLN A 98 -11.08 11.69 4.11
CA GLN A 98 -11.25 12.71 5.14
C GLN A 98 -9.88 13.27 5.55
N ASP A 99 -9.87 14.51 6.06
CA ASP A 99 -8.61 15.21 6.35
C ASP A 99 -7.92 14.71 7.62
N SER A 100 -8.65 14.15 8.58
CA SER A 100 -8.13 13.68 9.88
C SER A 100 -9.10 12.69 10.54
N GLY A 101 -8.67 12.04 11.62
CA GLY A 101 -9.55 11.12 12.36
C GLY A 101 -9.52 9.68 11.84
N TRP A 102 -10.25 8.81 12.54
CA TRP A 102 -10.52 7.44 12.09
C TRP A 102 -11.53 7.47 10.94
N PRO A 103 -11.45 6.56 9.95
CA PRO A 103 -12.40 6.52 8.84
C PRO A 103 -13.85 6.46 9.33
N ASP A 104 -14.65 7.48 9.01
CA ASP A 104 -16.07 7.59 9.40
C ASP A 104 -16.98 6.77 8.46
N ALA A 105 -16.44 6.31 7.34
CA ALA A 105 -17.13 5.51 6.33
C ALA A 105 -16.26 4.35 5.88
N GLY A 106 -16.90 3.23 5.57
CA GLY A 106 -16.25 2.01 5.12
C GLY A 106 -16.17 0.96 6.23
N PHE A 107 -15.29 -0.01 6.01
CA PHE A 107 -15.02 -1.12 6.92
C PHE A 107 -13.52 -1.36 7.00
N GLU A 108 -13.07 -1.89 8.13
CA GLU A 108 -11.72 -2.42 8.35
C GLU A 108 -11.74 -3.95 8.29
#